data_AF-H0EY47-F1
#
_entry.id   AF-H0EY47-F1
#
_cell.length_a   1.000
_cell.length_b   1.000
_cell.length_c   1.000
_cell.angle_alpha   90.00
_cell.angle_beta   90.00
_cell.angle_gamma   90.00
#
_symmetry.space_group_name_H-M   'P 1'
#
loop_
_entity.id
_entity.type
_entity.pdbx_description
1 polymer ?
#
loop_
_entity_poly.entity_id
_entity_poly.type
_entity_poly.pdbx_seq_one_letter_code
_entity_poly.pdbx_strand_id
1 'polypeptide(L)'
;MMNKNDFEDFTTGLTKELHLRAAISQLQEWRRNGVETMRGGEKYELEKSQRVQNKQPMGSLDRERLASSQRSAKPPPVLETPSGVAALIAPDLAPGLLADTPLPHRTALAEKTNGALTNGHTNGASIKPKYTIPPLSNVTPLNLTKENAPDIHLLTPEECELCRMCRIQPKPYLVLKERILKEAVQGNGALKKKQVKELCRVDGQKAGRIFDFFVNAGWVAKA
;
A
#
# COMPACT_ATOMS: atom_id res chain seq x y z
N MET A 1 -31.02 -2.07 -9.86
CA MET A 1 -30.15 -3.06 -10.54
C MET A 1 -28.86 -2.35 -10.90
N MET A 2 -27.74 -3.07 -10.96
CA MET A 2 -26.45 -2.55 -11.43
C MET A 2 -26.49 -2.49 -12.97
N ASN A 3 -26.13 -1.36 -13.57
CA ASN A 3 -26.14 -1.22 -15.02
C ASN A 3 -24.93 -1.92 -15.65
N LYS A 4 -25.00 -2.14 -16.97
CA LYS A 4 -23.90 -2.75 -17.74
C LYS A 4 -22.57 -2.00 -17.52
N ASN A 5 -22.60 -0.67 -17.63
CA ASN A 5 -21.40 0.15 -17.45
C ASN A 5 -20.84 0.02 -16.03
N ASP A 6 -21.70 0.08 -15.00
CA ASP A 6 -21.28 -0.11 -13.59
C ASP A 6 -20.56 -1.46 -13.40
N PHE A 7 -21.01 -2.52 -14.09
CA PHE A 7 -20.40 -3.85 -14.05
C PHE A 7 -19.05 -3.90 -14.80
N GLU A 8 -18.95 -3.26 -15.96
CA GLU A 8 -17.69 -3.12 -16.72
C GLU A 8 -16.66 -2.29 -15.93
N ASP A 9 -17.07 -1.20 -15.28
CA ASP A 9 -16.22 -0.39 -14.41
C ASP A 9 -15.77 -1.17 -13.16
N PHE A 10 -16.68 -1.92 -12.52
CA PHE A 10 -16.36 -2.75 -11.36
C PHE A 10 -15.36 -3.86 -11.70
N THR A 11 -15.60 -4.61 -12.77
CA THR A 11 -14.71 -5.70 -13.21
C THR A 11 -13.35 -5.17 -13.67
N THR A 12 -13.33 -4.07 -14.43
CA THR A 12 -12.10 -3.36 -14.81
C THR A 12 -11.33 -2.86 -13.58
N GLY A 13 -12.04 -2.32 -12.58
CA GLY A 13 -11.47 -1.90 -11.30
C GLY A 13 -10.83 -3.06 -10.54
N LEU A 14 -11.49 -4.22 -10.49
CA LEU A 14 -10.98 -5.43 -9.84
C LEU A 14 -9.72 -5.97 -10.54
N THR A 15 -9.68 -5.99 -11.86
CA THR A 15 -8.48 -6.40 -12.63
C THR A 15 -7.32 -5.42 -12.41
N LYS A 16 -7.57 -4.11 -12.42
CA LYS A 16 -6.55 -3.09 -12.10
C LYS A 16 -6.01 -3.27 -10.68
N GLU A 17 -6.88 -3.57 -9.71
CA GLU A 17 -6.51 -3.81 -8.32
C GLU A 17 -5.59 -5.04 -8.17
N LEU A 18 -5.94 -6.15 -8.82
CA LEU A 18 -5.12 -7.36 -8.88
C LEU A 18 -3.73 -7.08 -9.47
N HIS A 19 -3.66 -6.35 -10.58
CA HIS A 19 -2.40 -5.98 -11.23
C HIS A 19 -1.54 -5.07 -10.32
N LEU A 20 -2.15 -4.12 -9.61
CA LEU A 20 -1.46 -3.28 -8.63
C LEU A 20 -0.92 -4.09 -7.45
N ARG A 21 -1.70 -5.05 -6.92
CA ARG A 21 -1.22 -5.97 -5.86
C ARG A 21 -0.02 -6.79 -6.32
N ALA A 22 -0.06 -7.34 -7.54
CA ALA A 22 1.03 -8.10 -8.12
C ALA A 22 2.31 -7.25 -8.28
N ALA A 23 2.18 -6.05 -8.87
CA ALA A 23 3.29 -5.12 -9.05
C ALA A 23 3.90 -4.66 -7.71
N ILE A 24 3.08 -4.39 -6.69
CA ILE A 24 3.56 -4.04 -5.34
C ILE A 24 4.33 -5.21 -4.73
N SER A 25 3.84 -6.44 -4.84
CA SER A 25 4.52 -7.64 -4.34
C SER A 25 5.88 -7.85 -5.01
N GLN A 26 5.93 -7.73 -6.35
CA GLN A 26 7.14 -7.82 -7.15
C GLN A 26 8.19 -6.76 -6.73
N LEU A 27 7.79 -5.50 -6.61
CA LEU A 27 8.69 -4.42 -6.17
C LEU A 27 9.18 -4.59 -4.72
N GLN A 28 8.35 -5.18 -3.83
CA GLN A 28 8.77 -5.53 -2.47
C GLN A 28 9.77 -6.69 -2.47
N GLU A 29 9.60 -7.69 -3.34
CA GLU A 29 10.55 -8.79 -3.51
C GLU A 29 11.89 -8.30 -4.07
N TRP A 30 11.88 -7.44 -5.09
CA TRP A 30 13.08 -6.80 -5.63
C TRP A 30 13.88 -6.08 -4.54
N ARG A 31 13.22 -5.22 -3.74
CA ARG A 31 13.86 -4.53 -2.61
C ARG A 31 14.41 -5.49 -1.56
N ARG A 32 13.67 -6.57 -1.23
CA ARG A 32 14.13 -7.60 -0.28
C ARG A 32 15.40 -8.31 -0.76
N ASN A 33 15.55 -8.48 -2.08
CA ASN A 33 16.68 -9.12 -2.72
C ASN A 33 17.80 -8.13 -3.14
N GLY A 34 17.75 -6.86 -2.67
CA GLY A 34 18.78 -5.85 -2.95
C GLY A 34 18.74 -5.27 -4.37
N VAL A 35 17.64 -5.47 -5.11
CA VAL A 35 17.46 -4.96 -6.47
C VAL A 35 16.78 -3.60 -6.43
N GLU A 36 17.59 -2.54 -6.40
CA GLU A 36 17.11 -1.15 -6.24
C GLU A 36 16.91 -0.40 -7.58
N THR A 37 17.27 -1.01 -8.72
CA THR A 37 17.18 -0.38 -10.05
C THR A 37 16.21 -1.11 -10.96
N MET A 38 15.46 -0.37 -11.80
CA MET A 38 14.50 -0.95 -12.75
C MET A 38 15.17 -1.95 -13.73
N ARG A 39 16.33 -1.59 -14.29
CA ARG A 39 17.14 -2.48 -15.15
C ARG A 39 17.64 -3.73 -14.41
N GLY A 40 17.93 -3.61 -13.11
CA GLY A 40 18.25 -4.76 -12.27
C GLY A 40 17.04 -5.69 -12.09
N GLY A 41 15.85 -5.12 -11.93
CA GLY A 41 14.58 -5.84 -11.80
C GLY A 41 14.22 -6.65 -13.04
N GLU A 42 14.37 -6.08 -14.23
CA GLU A 42 14.18 -6.78 -15.52
C GLU A 42 15.10 -8.02 -15.62
N LYS A 43 16.39 -7.85 -15.29
CA LYS A 43 17.34 -8.98 -15.26
C LYS A 43 16.99 -10.01 -14.20
N TYR A 44 16.55 -9.56 -13.02
CA TYR A 44 16.15 -10.44 -11.92
C TYR A 44 14.96 -11.33 -12.30
N GLU A 45 13.91 -10.78 -12.91
CA GLU A 45 12.76 -11.56 -13.37
C GLU A 45 13.12 -12.52 -14.52
N LEU A 46 13.98 -12.11 -15.44
CA LEU A 46 14.44 -12.98 -16.53
C LEU A 46 15.28 -14.17 -16.00
N GLU A 47 16.16 -13.94 -15.03
CA GLU A 47 16.92 -15.03 -14.38
C GLU A 47 16.02 -15.91 -13.49
N LYS A 48 15.05 -15.32 -12.78
CA LYS A 48 14.09 -16.02 -11.92
C LYS A 48 13.16 -16.91 -12.73
N SER A 49 12.58 -16.40 -13.81
CA SER A 49 11.75 -17.17 -14.74
C SER A 49 12.56 -18.29 -15.42
N GLN A 50 13.78 -18.02 -15.87
CA GLN A 50 14.68 -19.06 -16.40
C GLN A 50 14.98 -20.15 -15.36
N ARG A 51 15.20 -19.80 -14.08
CA ARG A 51 15.37 -20.78 -13.00
C ARG A 51 14.11 -21.60 -12.72
N VAL A 52 12.92 -21.02 -12.84
CA VAL A 52 11.65 -21.76 -12.72
C VAL A 52 11.49 -22.70 -13.91
N GLN A 53 11.67 -22.22 -15.14
CA GLN A 53 11.57 -23.01 -16.37
C GLN A 53 12.58 -24.17 -16.41
N ASN A 54 13.82 -23.95 -15.97
CA ASN A 54 14.87 -24.98 -15.93
C ASN A 54 14.72 -25.96 -14.74
N LYS A 55 13.92 -25.60 -13.72
CA LYS A 55 13.52 -26.51 -12.63
C LYS A 55 12.21 -27.25 -12.91
N GLN A 56 11.40 -26.76 -13.84
CA GLN A 56 10.19 -27.41 -14.29
C GLN A 56 10.58 -28.56 -15.23
N PRO A 57 10.29 -29.83 -14.90
CA PRO A 57 10.72 -30.96 -15.72
C PRO A 57 9.96 -30.98 -17.06
N MET A 58 10.61 -30.43 -18.09
CA MET A 58 10.17 -30.48 -19.48
C MET A 58 10.03 -31.95 -19.92
N GLY A 59 8.78 -32.44 -19.99
CA GLY A 59 8.43 -33.73 -20.58
C GLY A 59 9.08 -34.96 -19.95
N SER A 60 8.63 -35.39 -18.76
CA SER A 60 9.14 -36.59 -18.08
C SER A 60 8.07 -37.66 -17.80
N LEU A 61 7.14 -37.87 -18.73
CA LEU A 61 6.13 -38.94 -18.64
C LEU A 61 6.73 -40.36 -18.63
N ASP A 62 7.94 -40.56 -19.16
CA ASP A 62 8.62 -41.86 -19.19
C ASP A 62 9.39 -42.22 -17.90
N ARG A 63 9.74 -41.24 -17.06
CA ARG A 63 10.61 -41.51 -15.89
C ARG A 63 9.88 -42.23 -14.76
N GLU A 64 8.58 -42.00 -14.59
CA GLU A 64 7.79 -42.67 -13.54
C GLU A 64 7.58 -44.16 -13.80
N ARG A 65 7.55 -44.60 -15.07
CA ARG A 65 7.41 -46.01 -15.43
C ARG A 65 8.65 -46.86 -15.15
N LEU A 66 9.83 -46.24 -15.09
CA LEU A 66 11.10 -46.91 -14.77
C LEU A 66 11.45 -46.82 -13.28
N ALA A 67 10.99 -45.80 -12.57
CA ALA A 67 11.30 -45.58 -11.15
C ALA A 67 10.48 -46.45 -10.19
N SER A 68 9.30 -46.92 -10.59
CA SER A 68 8.36 -47.64 -9.70
C SER A 68 8.78 -49.08 -9.31
N SER A 69 9.87 -49.62 -9.88
CA SER A 69 10.27 -51.02 -9.66
C SER A 69 11.28 -51.24 -8.53
N GLN A 70 11.93 -50.18 -8.00
CA GLN A 70 12.87 -50.32 -6.86
C GLN A 70 12.90 -49.10 -5.92
N ARG A 71 12.06 -49.12 -4.88
CA ARG A 71 12.45 -49.11 -3.45
C ARG A 71 11.29 -48.70 -2.55
N SER A 72 11.08 -49.50 -1.52
CA SER A 72 10.17 -49.23 -0.41
C SER A 72 10.77 -48.29 0.65
N ALA A 73 9.89 -47.79 1.53
CA ALA A 73 10.12 -47.10 2.80
C ALA A 73 10.08 -45.55 2.84
N LYS A 74 9.29 -45.07 3.83
CA LYS A 74 8.99 -43.70 4.29
C LYS A 74 8.13 -42.78 3.40
N PRO A 75 6.98 -42.29 3.91
CA PRO A 75 6.21 -41.23 3.23
C PRO A 75 6.90 -39.86 3.39
N PRO A 76 7.00 -39.05 2.33
CA PRO A 76 7.45 -37.67 2.42
C PRO A 76 6.37 -36.75 3.04
N PRO A 77 6.74 -35.61 3.64
CA PRO A 77 5.78 -34.65 4.17
C PRO A 77 4.94 -34.03 3.04
N VAL A 78 3.65 -33.83 3.33
CA VAL A 78 2.70 -33.17 2.42
C VAL A 78 3.06 -31.69 2.31
N LEU A 79 3.68 -31.29 1.19
CA LEU A 79 3.63 -29.89 0.76
C LEU A 79 2.28 -29.64 0.13
N GLU A 80 1.56 -28.62 0.60
CA GLU A 80 0.35 -28.16 -0.07
C GLU A 80 0.71 -27.63 -1.46
N THR A 81 0.26 -28.34 -2.49
CA THR A 81 0.38 -27.90 -3.87
C THR A 81 -0.61 -26.76 -4.10
N PRO A 82 -0.16 -25.58 -4.58
CA PRO A 82 -1.09 -24.52 -4.94
C PRO A 82 -2.01 -25.03 -6.05
N SER A 83 -3.32 -24.80 -5.89
CA SER A 83 -4.36 -25.23 -6.81
C SER A 83 -3.99 -24.98 -8.28
N GLY A 84 -4.15 -26.00 -9.13
CA GLY A 84 -3.69 -25.99 -10.54
C GLY A 84 -4.24 -24.85 -11.40
N VAL A 85 -5.28 -24.15 -10.93
CA VAL A 85 -5.76 -22.88 -11.49
C VAL A 85 -4.65 -21.83 -11.60
N ALA A 86 -3.72 -21.78 -10.63
CA ALA A 86 -2.61 -20.83 -10.62
C ALA A 86 -1.61 -21.04 -11.78
N ALA A 87 -1.53 -22.24 -12.36
CA ALA A 87 -0.67 -22.53 -13.51
C ALA A 87 -1.29 -22.15 -14.86
N LEU A 88 -2.62 -21.94 -14.90
CA LEU A 88 -3.35 -21.54 -16.11
C LEU A 88 -3.50 -20.01 -16.25
N ILE A 89 -3.28 -19.28 -15.16
CA ILE A 89 -3.21 -17.81 -15.15
C ILE A 89 -1.77 -17.41 -15.44
N ALA A 90 -1.38 -17.48 -16.71
CA ALA A 90 -0.11 -16.91 -17.15
C ALA A 90 -0.11 -15.39 -16.88
N PRO A 91 0.97 -14.83 -16.29
CA PRO A 91 1.15 -13.39 -16.27
C PRO A 91 1.49 -12.93 -17.69
N ASP A 92 0.46 -12.59 -18.47
CA ASP A 92 0.65 -11.97 -19.79
C ASP A 92 1.21 -10.55 -19.59
N LEU A 93 2.53 -10.44 -19.74
CA LEU A 93 3.22 -9.16 -19.77
C LEU A 93 4.38 -9.23 -20.76
N ALA A 94 4.05 -9.05 -22.04
CA ALA A 94 5.01 -8.60 -23.04
C ALA A 94 5.00 -7.05 -23.08
N PRO A 95 6.04 -6.35 -22.60
CA PRO A 95 6.18 -4.92 -22.82
C PRO A 95 6.57 -4.70 -24.28
N GLY A 96 5.57 -4.39 -25.12
CA GLY A 96 5.78 -4.02 -26.52
C GLY A 96 6.63 -2.75 -26.61
N LEU A 97 7.87 -2.91 -27.10
CA LEU A 97 8.80 -1.82 -27.35
C LEU A 97 8.28 -0.92 -28.49
N LEU A 98 7.94 0.33 -28.18
CA LEU A 98 7.90 1.39 -29.19
C LEU A 98 9.34 1.90 -29.40
N ALA A 99 10.03 1.30 -30.37
CA ALA A 99 11.34 1.74 -30.83
C ALA A 99 11.23 2.43 -32.20
N ASP A 100 12.01 3.49 -32.38
CA ASP A 100 11.99 4.39 -33.55
C ASP A 100 12.18 3.70 -34.92
N THR A 101 11.53 4.27 -35.94
CA THR A 101 12.05 4.37 -37.31
C THR A 101 11.66 5.73 -37.93
N PRO A 102 12.43 6.29 -38.90
CA PRO A 102 12.63 7.75 -38.95
C PRO A 102 11.95 8.53 -40.09
N LEU A 103 11.43 9.73 -39.74
CA LEU A 103 11.30 10.98 -40.56
C LEU A 103 10.42 10.95 -41.84
N PRO A 104 10.05 12.10 -42.49
CA PRO A 104 10.37 13.51 -42.19
C PRO A 104 9.16 14.50 -42.11
N HIS A 105 9.47 15.76 -41.79
CA HIS A 105 8.69 17.00 -42.02
C HIS A 105 7.31 17.21 -41.32
N ARG A 106 7.28 18.19 -40.40
CA ARG A 106 6.78 19.56 -40.70
C ARG A 106 7.25 20.60 -39.67
N THR A 107 7.22 21.86 -40.12
CA THR A 107 7.81 23.07 -39.52
C THR A 107 7.23 23.51 -38.18
N ALA A 108 8.06 24.21 -37.41
CA ALA A 108 7.71 24.84 -36.13
C ALA A 108 6.67 25.97 -36.25
N LEU A 109 5.88 26.13 -35.18
CA LEU A 109 5.35 27.42 -34.71
C LEU A 109 5.41 27.41 -33.18
N ALA A 110 5.68 28.57 -32.59
CA ALA A 110 5.76 28.77 -31.14
C ALA A 110 4.60 29.67 -30.68
N GLU A 111 4.03 29.43 -29.50
CA GLU A 111 3.39 30.51 -28.75
C GLU A 111 3.30 30.26 -27.23
N LYS A 112 3.26 31.34 -26.46
CA LYS A 112 3.03 31.37 -25.01
C LYS A 112 1.53 31.43 -24.74
N THR A 113 1.02 30.80 -23.68
CA THR A 113 -0.01 31.40 -22.81
C THR A 113 -0.03 30.76 -21.42
N ASN A 114 -0.28 31.57 -20.40
CA ASN A 114 -0.76 31.11 -19.09
C ASN A 114 -2.27 30.84 -19.18
N GLY A 115 -2.80 29.87 -18.44
CA GLY A 115 -4.26 29.68 -18.35
C GLY A 115 -4.67 28.61 -17.35
N ALA A 116 -5.17 29.02 -16.19
CA ALA A 116 -5.86 28.13 -15.25
C ALA A 116 -7.38 28.18 -15.49
N LEU A 117 -8.02 27.02 -15.69
CA LEU A 117 -9.47 26.80 -15.70
C LEU A 117 -9.71 25.37 -15.15
N THR A 118 -10.29 25.10 -13.98
CA THR A 118 -11.62 25.39 -13.40
C THR A 118 -12.78 24.45 -13.83
N ASN A 119 -12.96 23.40 -13.01
CA ASN A 119 -14.22 22.88 -12.43
C ASN A 119 -15.35 22.20 -13.26
N GLY A 120 -15.91 21.09 -12.70
CA GLY A 120 -17.19 20.47 -13.12
C GLY A 120 -17.29 18.95 -12.91
N HIS A 121 -17.30 18.43 -11.68
CA HIS A 121 -18.51 18.03 -10.89
C HIS A 121 -19.46 16.97 -11.49
N THR A 122 -19.44 15.74 -10.94
CA THR A 122 -20.66 15.01 -10.48
C THR A 122 -20.36 14.05 -9.32
N ASN A 123 -21.03 14.31 -8.19
CA ASN A 123 -21.39 13.50 -7.01
C ASN A 123 -21.01 11.98 -6.95
N GLY A 124 -20.69 11.41 -5.78
CA GLY A 124 -20.90 11.92 -4.41
C GLY A 124 -19.69 11.76 -3.50
N ALA A 125 -18.84 12.79 -3.43
CA ALA A 125 -17.83 12.90 -2.38
C ALA A 125 -18.47 13.44 -1.10
N SER A 126 -18.52 12.63 -0.04
CA SER A 126 -18.81 13.14 1.30
C SER A 126 -17.65 14.02 1.74
N ILE A 127 -17.85 15.34 1.68
CA ILE A 127 -16.85 16.34 2.08
C ILE A 127 -16.67 16.23 3.60
N LYS A 128 -15.74 15.37 4.03
CA LYS A 128 -15.26 15.37 5.41
C LYS A 128 -14.64 16.74 5.67
N PRO A 129 -15.12 17.53 6.67
CA PRO A 129 -14.55 18.82 6.96
C PRO A 129 -13.08 18.64 7.35
N LYS A 130 -12.18 19.32 6.64
CA LYS A 130 -10.73 19.23 6.88
C LYS A 130 -10.45 19.71 8.30
N TYR A 131 -10.18 18.77 9.22
CA TYR A 131 -10.12 19.07 10.64
C TYR A 131 -8.85 19.86 10.96
N THR A 132 -9.02 21.17 11.12
CA THR A 132 -7.95 22.05 11.61
C THR A 132 -7.71 21.76 13.08
N ILE A 133 -6.62 21.05 13.36
CA ILE A 133 -6.17 20.73 14.72
C ILE A 133 -5.85 22.06 15.44
N PRO A 134 -6.56 22.43 16.52
CA PRO A 134 -6.30 23.70 17.18
C PRO A 134 -4.89 23.70 17.80
N PRO A 135 -4.21 24.86 17.92
CA PRO A 135 -2.97 24.96 18.66
C PRO A 135 -3.18 24.71 20.16
N LEU A 136 -2.13 24.31 20.87
CA LEU A 136 -2.10 24.16 22.34
C LEU A 136 -1.46 25.40 22.97
N SER A 137 -2.09 25.96 23.99
CA SER A 137 -1.53 26.99 24.85
C SER A 137 -0.90 28.17 24.08
N ASN A 138 0.29 28.69 24.40
CA ASN A 138 1.35 28.31 25.35
C ASN A 138 2.33 27.16 24.99
N VAL A 139 2.22 26.50 23.83
CA VAL A 139 3.23 25.52 23.36
C VAL A 139 3.78 25.88 21.99
N THR A 140 5.09 26.10 21.89
CA THR A 140 5.79 26.28 20.60
C THR A 140 5.72 24.97 19.78
N PRO A 141 5.31 25.03 18.49
CA PRO A 141 5.25 23.86 17.61
C PRO A 141 6.60 23.13 17.49
N LEU A 142 6.56 21.80 17.41
CA LEU A 142 7.77 21.00 17.21
C LEU A 142 8.23 21.03 15.75
N ASN A 143 9.51 21.34 15.51
CA ASN A 143 10.09 21.20 14.17
C ASN A 143 10.38 19.72 13.87
N LEU A 144 9.47 19.12 13.09
CA LEU A 144 9.54 17.73 12.61
C LEU A 144 10.19 17.70 11.22
N THR A 145 11.52 17.59 11.18
CA THR A 145 12.28 17.37 9.94
C THR A 145 12.56 15.89 9.73
N LYS A 146 12.79 15.48 8.46
CA LYS A 146 13.08 14.09 8.07
C LYS A 146 14.35 13.52 8.75
N GLU A 147 15.28 14.40 9.12
CA GLU A 147 16.51 14.06 9.86
C GLU A 147 16.26 13.87 11.36
N ASN A 148 15.36 14.64 11.97
CA ASN A 148 15.03 14.60 13.39
C ASN A 148 14.02 13.49 13.75
N ALA A 149 13.31 12.96 12.75
CA ALA A 149 12.32 11.90 12.93
C ALA A 149 12.28 10.94 11.72
N PRO A 150 12.97 9.78 11.76
CA PRO A 150 13.00 8.85 10.63
C PRO A 150 11.60 8.30 10.29
N ASP A 151 10.76 8.10 11.30
CA ASP A 151 9.43 7.50 11.18
C ASP A 151 8.36 8.48 10.62
N ILE A 152 8.71 9.73 10.29
CA ILE A 152 7.75 10.76 9.83
C ILE A 152 7.01 10.37 8.54
N HIS A 153 7.63 9.55 7.69
CA HIS A 153 7.06 9.07 6.43
C HIS A 153 5.93 8.04 6.60
N LEU A 154 5.73 7.52 7.83
CA LEU A 154 4.64 6.58 8.17
C LEU A 154 3.36 7.30 8.65
N LEU A 155 3.42 8.63 8.83
CA LEU A 155 2.29 9.45 9.27
C LEU A 155 1.64 10.11 8.05
N THR A 156 0.31 10.19 8.07
CA THR A 156 -0.42 11.06 7.13
C THR A 156 -0.10 12.54 7.40
N PRO A 157 -0.27 13.45 6.43
CA PRO A 157 -0.01 14.88 6.64
C PRO A 157 -0.81 15.49 7.80
N GLU A 158 -2.01 14.97 8.08
CA GLU A 158 -2.84 15.40 9.20
C GLU A 158 -2.26 14.94 10.56
N GLU A 159 -1.71 13.73 10.63
CA GLU A 159 -1.02 13.21 11.81
C GLU A 159 0.33 13.90 12.07
N CYS A 160 1.04 14.30 11.02
CA CYS A 160 2.23 15.13 11.13
C CYS A 160 1.92 16.48 11.81
N GLU A 161 0.82 17.13 11.42
CA GLU A 161 0.40 18.38 12.06
C GLU A 161 -0.09 18.14 13.51
N LEU A 162 -0.74 17.01 13.80
CA LEU A 162 -1.08 16.61 15.17
C LEU A 162 0.17 16.45 16.05
N CYS A 163 1.21 15.78 15.53
CA CYS A 163 2.49 15.59 16.23
C CYS A 163 3.21 16.91 16.46
N ARG A 164 3.19 17.80 15.47
CA ARG A 164 3.74 19.16 15.53
C ARG A 164 3.05 20.02 16.59
N MET A 165 1.71 20.06 16.59
CA MET A 165 0.90 20.80 17.55
C MET A 165 0.98 20.23 18.97
N CYS A 166 0.90 18.90 19.12
CA CYS A 166 0.98 18.25 20.43
C CYS A 166 2.42 18.17 20.98
N ARG A 167 3.44 18.55 20.20
CA ARG A 167 4.87 18.37 20.53
C ARG A 167 5.14 16.93 20.96
N ILE A 168 4.83 15.99 20.06
CA ILE A 168 5.06 14.54 20.20
C ILE A 168 5.89 14.10 19.00
N GLN A 169 6.93 13.29 19.23
CA GLN A 169 7.72 12.72 18.13
C GLN A 169 6.94 11.61 17.41
N PRO A 170 7.13 11.38 16.10
CA PRO A 170 6.40 10.35 15.36
C PRO A 170 6.50 8.94 15.97
N LYS A 171 7.68 8.56 16.48
CA LYS A 171 7.91 7.25 17.12
C LYS A 171 6.98 6.98 18.32
N PRO A 172 6.96 7.81 19.39
CA PRO A 172 5.99 7.63 20.47
C PRO A 172 4.54 7.87 20.04
N TYR A 173 4.27 8.72 19.04
CA TYR A 173 2.92 8.87 18.51
C TYR A 173 2.37 7.56 17.92
N LEU A 174 3.17 6.82 17.14
CA LEU A 174 2.77 5.52 16.57
C LEU A 174 2.43 4.50 17.67
N VAL A 175 3.23 4.43 18.75
CA VAL A 175 2.95 3.57 19.91
C VAL A 175 1.66 3.98 20.63
N LEU A 176 1.40 5.28 20.79
CA LEU A 176 0.12 5.78 21.33
C LEU A 176 -1.05 5.40 20.42
N LYS A 177 -0.91 5.58 19.10
CA LYS A 177 -1.93 5.25 18.10
C LYS A 177 -2.30 3.77 18.15
N GLU A 178 -1.31 2.88 18.15
CA GLU A 178 -1.54 1.43 18.29
C GLU A 178 -2.31 1.13 19.59
N ARG A 179 -1.87 1.70 20.72
CA ARG A 179 -2.51 1.45 22.02
C ARG A 179 -3.96 1.92 22.08
N ILE A 180 -4.26 3.13 21.56
CA ILE A 180 -5.62 3.68 21.52
C ILE A 180 -6.53 2.85 20.61
N LEU A 181 -6.06 2.48 19.41
CA LEU A 181 -6.84 1.70 18.45
C LEU A 181 -7.10 0.27 18.97
N LYS A 182 -6.12 -0.34 19.64
CA LYS A 182 -6.27 -1.66 20.26
C LYS A 182 -7.34 -1.66 21.35
N GLU A 183 -7.38 -0.62 22.19
CA GLU A 183 -8.46 -0.46 23.17
C GLU A 183 -9.81 -0.20 22.47
N ALA A 184 -9.84 0.63 21.42
CA ALA A 184 -11.06 0.93 20.68
C ALA A 184 -11.70 -0.32 20.08
N VAL A 185 -10.89 -1.25 19.56
CA VAL A 185 -11.38 -2.57 19.08
C VAL A 185 -12.01 -3.37 20.22
N GLN A 186 -11.43 -3.36 21.42
CA GLN A 186 -12.03 -4.02 22.60
C GLN A 186 -13.32 -3.33 23.07
N GLY A 187 -13.38 -2.00 22.98
CA GLY A 187 -14.54 -1.15 23.29
C GLY A 187 -15.61 -1.09 22.18
N ASN A 188 -15.63 -2.06 21.25
CA ASN A 188 -16.57 -2.12 20.13
C ASN A 188 -16.60 -0.83 19.27
N GLY A 189 -15.43 -0.22 19.08
CA GLY A 189 -15.20 1.02 18.35
C GLY A 189 -15.33 2.30 19.16
N ALA A 190 -15.81 2.25 20.42
CA ALA A 190 -16.12 3.44 21.21
C ALA A 190 -15.22 3.61 22.43
N LEU A 191 -14.69 4.82 22.66
CA LEU A 191 -13.84 5.14 23.82
C LEU A 191 -14.24 6.45 24.51
N LYS A 192 -14.03 6.51 25.83
CA LYS A 192 -14.23 7.73 26.63
C LYS A 192 -12.94 8.55 26.68
N LYS A 193 -13.07 9.88 26.65
CA LYS A 193 -11.93 10.82 26.76
C LYS A 193 -11.06 10.60 28.01
N LYS A 194 -11.65 10.08 29.10
CA LYS A 194 -10.92 9.65 30.31
C LYS A 194 -10.01 8.44 30.06
N GLN A 195 -10.49 7.41 29.36
CA GLN A 195 -9.71 6.21 29.02
C GLN A 195 -8.52 6.58 28.14
N VAL A 196 -8.70 7.43 27.12
CA VAL A 196 -7.56 7.91 26.30
C VAL A 196 -6.51 8.64 27.14
N LYS A 197 -6.92 9.49 28.10
CA LYS A 197 -5.97 10.18 29.00
C LYS A 197 -5.14 9.19 29.84
N GLU A 198 -5.75 8.12 30.33
CA GLU A 198 -5.08 7.07 31.10
C GLU A 198 -4.15 6.21 30.22
N LEU A 199 -4.61 5.83 29.02
CA LEU A 199 -3.83 5.04 28.05
C LEU A 199 -2.62 5.79 27.50
N CYS A 200 -2.73 7.10 27.27
CA CYS A 200 -1.64 7.85 26.67
C CYS A 200 -0.47 8.12 27.64
N ARG A 201 -0.73 8.20 28.95
CA ARG A 201 0.24 8.63 29.98
C ARG A 201 0.98 9.94 29.65
N VAL A 202 0.39 10.80 28.80
CA VAL A 202 0.88 12.16 28.52
C VAL A 202 0.02 13.21 29.23
N ASP A 203 0.41 14.47 29.08
CA ASP A 203 -0.41 15.61 29.51
C ASP A 203 -1.88 15.52 29.04
N GLY A 204 -2.79 15.95 29.91
CA GLY A 204 -4.22 15.83 29.70
C GLY A 204 -4.78 16.65 28.55
N GLN A 205 -4.16 17.79 28.20
CA GLN A 205 -4.57 18.58 27.03
C GLN A 205 -4.15 17.85 25.75
N LYS A 206 -2.92 17.32 25.70
CA LYS A 206 -2.44 16.52 24.57
C LYS A 206 -3.31 15.29 24.33
N ALA A 207 -3.57 14.48 25.35
CA ALA A 207 -4.45 13.31 25.24
C ALA A 207 -5.87 13.71 24.81
N GLY A 208 -6.35 14.87 25.26
CA GLY A 208 -7.63 15.42 24.82
C GLY A 208 -7.67 15.71 23.33
N ARG A 209 -6.65 16.39 22.78
CA ARG A 209 -6.55 16.72 21.35
C ARG A 209 -6.35 15.49 20.47
N ILE A 210 -5.60 14.50 20.94
CA ILE A 210 -5.46 13.19 20.26
C ILE A 210 -6.83 12.50 20.18
N PHE A 211 -7.59 12.44 21.27
CA PHE A 211 -8.94 11.87 21.23
C PHE A 211 -9.86 12.60 20.24
N ASP A 212 -9.87 13.94 20.29
CA ASP A 212 -10.72 14.74 19.40
C ASP A 212 -10.34 14.54 17.91
N PHE A 213 -9.04 14.35 17.60
CA PHE A 213 -8.57 13.96 16.27
C PHE A 213 -9.05 12.56 15.86
N PHE A 214 -8.95 11.55 16.73
CA PHE A 214 -9.33 10.17 16.42
C PHE A 214 -10.84 10.02 16.19
N VAL A 215 -11.65 10.83 16.90
CA VAL A 215 -13.10 10.92 16.67
C VAL A 215 -13.38 11.55 15.30
N ASN A 216 -12.71 12.66 14.96
CA ASN A 216 -12.94 13.35 13.69
C ASN A 216 -12.40 12.58 12.47
N ALA A 217 -11.34 11.79 12.64
CA ALA A 217 -10.86 10.83 11.63
C ALA A 217 -11.83 9.67 11.40
N GLY A 218 -12.78 9.45 12.32
CA GLY A 218 -13.72 8.32 12.29
C GLY A 218 -13.10 6.99 12.73
N TRP A 219 -11.99 7.03 13.46
CA TRP A 219 -11.31 5.81 13.97
C TRP A 219 -11.85 5.35 15.31
N VAL A 220 -12.44 6.27 16.09
CA VAL A 220 -12.97 6.02 17.44
C VAL A 220 -14.30 6.75 17.59
N ALA A 221 -15.35 6.05 18.02
CA ALA A 221 -16.61 6.67 18.41
C ALA A 221 -16.53 7.23 19.84
N LYS A 222 -17.31 8.28 20.13
CA LYS A 222 -17.41 8.86 21.48
C LYS A 222 -18.37 8.02 22.32
N ALA A 223 -17.84 7.40 23.38
CA ALA A 223 -18.61 6.71 24.44
C ALA A 223 -18.94 7.62 25.65
#